data_AF-A0A7S2JZ27-F1
#
_entry.id   AF-A0A7S2JZ27-F1
#
_cell.length_a   1.000
_cell.length_b   1.000
_cell.length_c   1.000
_cell.angle_alpha   90.00
_cell.angle_beta   90.00
_cell.angle_gamma   90.00
#
_symmetry.space_group_name_H-M   'P 1'
#
loop_
_entity.id
_entity.type
_entity.pdbx_description
1 polymer ?
#
loop_
_entity_poly.entity_id
_entity_poly.type
_entity_poly.pdbx_seq_one_letter_code
_entity_poly.pdbx_strand_id
1 'polypeptide(L)'
;MLQDLVTKEGAFGARAFRLYLVAFVGVMCGLEARDCSGSRFLDQNTGTPIMDGLRVLQRLQQSSPYAVYWQNIANRARRLSLPANCAPDCAVARLACLLRANAADVSALKAVWMSLAPGDRTALTDHFLADGIVEPAYVLTFLPMYLANGQANPAVGLRRGLEVLVELIESLRSGGFADNMQKPTVTVDLQDLAVFVRTVESPAVFMAVVVHSTLVPTSSGLRVVVGTKHKQNAAHVIWAADPVQETMALTRQMHRKILAMEQLLLASPSPSEEEETAIEQSMRLQREQDSPDAREAVASFRL
;
A
#
# COMPACT_ATOMS: atom_id res chain seq x y z
N MET A 1 17.31 0.14 -15.65
CA MET A 1 17.27 1.39 -16.47
C MET A 1 18.37 2.39 -16.14
N LEU A 2 18.43 3.02 -14.96
CA LEU A 2 19.50 4.02 -14.66
C LEU A 2 20.89 3.40 -14.60
N GLN A 3 21.00 2.25 -13.92
CA GLN A 3 22.25 1.50 -13.90
C GLN A 3 22.59 0.98 -15.30
N ASP A 4 21.62 0.51 -16.08
CA ASP A 4 21.83 0.12 -17.49
C ASP A 4 22.30 1.28 -18.37
N LEU A 5 21.78 2.50 -18.20
CA LEU A 5 22.25 3.68 -18.91
C LEU A 5 23.71 3.97 -18.59
N VAL A 6 24.10 3.83 -17.32
CA VAL A 6 25.48 4.06 -16.89
C VAL A 6 26.40 2.90 -17.28
N THR A 7 25.94 1.65 -17.22
CA THR A 7 26.76 0.47 -17.50
C THR A 7 26.85 0.17 -19.00
N LYS A 8 25.79 0.40 -19.77
CA LYS A 8 25.77 0.15 -21.22
C LYS A 8 26.31 1.32 -22.04
N GLU A 9 26.06 2.57 -21.61
CA GLU A 9 26.53 3.76 -22.35
C GLU A 9 27.73 4.47 -21.69
N GLY A 10 28.20 3.96 -20.53
CA GLY A 10 29.38 4.47 -19.85
C GLY A 10 29.29 5.96 -19.50
N ALA A 11 30.34 6.71 -19.83
CA ALA A 11 30.43 8.15 -19.56
C ALA A 11 29.35 8.98 -20.28
N PHE A 12 28.86 8.50 -21.44
CA PHE A 12 27.85 9.20 -22.22
C PHE A 12 26.49 9.15 -21.51
N GLY A 13 26.04 7.97 -21.08
CA GLY A 13 24.78 7.81 -20.34
C GLY A 13 24.76 8.62 -19.04
N ALA A 14 25.89 8.66 -18.32
CA ALA A 14 26.04 9.50 -17.13
C ALA A 14 25.91 11.01 -17.43
N ARG A 15 26.49 11.49 -18.55
CA ARG A 15 26.36 12.88 -18.99
C ARG A 15 24.94 13.21 -19.43
N ALA A 16 24.31 12.33 -20.22
CA ALA A 16 22.93 12.47 -20.66
C ALA A 16 21.96 12.54 -19.48
N PHE A 17 22.12 11.68 -18.47
CA PHE A 17 21.30 11.71 -17.26
C PHE A 17 21.47 13.02 -16.47
N ARG A 18 22.70 13.51 -16.30
CA ARG A 18 22.95 14.81 -15.65
C ARG A 18 22.30 15.95 -16.40
N LEU A 19 22.43 15.96 -17.74
CA LEU A 19 21.78 16.96 -18.59
C LEU A 19 20.25 16.89 -18.45
N TYR A 20 19.69 15.69 -18.42
CA TYR A 20 18.26 15.47 -18.18
C TYR A 20 17.81 16.04 -16.83
N LEU A 21 18.55 15.77 -15.75
CA LEU A 21 18.24 16.33 -14.42
C LEU A 21 18.27 17.86 -14.41
N VAL A 22 19.28 18.48 -15.04
CA VAL A 22 19.38 19.94 -15.16
C VAL A 22 18.22 20.50 -15.98
N ALA A 23 17.91 19.88 -17.13
CA ALA A 23 16.79 20.28 -17.97
C ALA A 23 15.46 20.16 -17.21
N PHE A 24 15.26 19.08 -16.46
CA PHE A 24 14.07 18.86 -15.65
C PHE A 24 13.90 19.92 -14.56
N VAL A 25 14.97 20.27 -13.84
CA VAL A 25 14.95 21.39 -12.89
C VAL A 25 14.65 22.71 -13.60
N GLY A 26 15.26 22.96 -14.76
CA GLY A 26 14.99 24.14 -15.58
C GLY A 26 13.52 24.26 -16.00
N VAL A 27 12.90 23.16 -16.40
CA VAL A 27 11.45 23.10 -16.71
C VAL A 27 10.63 23.44 -15.47
N MET A 28 10.96 22.85 -14.31
CA MET A 28 10.26 23.14 -13.06
C MET A 28 10.39 24.60 -12.62
N CYS A 29 11.53 25.24 -12.88
CA CYS A 29 11.70 26.68 -12.64
C CYS A 29 10.72 27.52 -13.46
N GLY A 30 10.38 27.09 -14.68
CA GLY A 30 9.43 27.77 -15.57
C GLY A 30 7.96 27.47 -15.29
N LEU A 31 7.64 26.45 -14.46
CA LEU A 31 6.26 26.15 -14.11
C LEU A 31 5.64 27.31 -13.31
N GLU A 32 4.44 27.72 -13.73
CA GLU A 32 3.67 28.81 -13.11
C GLU A 32 4.34 30.20 -13.14
N ALA A 33 5.43 30.36 -13.88
CA ALA A 33 6.03 31.67 -14.11
C ALA A 33 5.11 32.53 -14.98
N ARG A 34 4.76 33.72 -14.49
CA ARG A 34 4.03 34.75 -15.28
C ARG A 34 4.95 35.88 -15.75
N ASP A 35 6.13 35.97 -15.15
CA ASP A 35 7.14 37.02 -15.30
C ASP A 35 8.52 36.45 -14.96
N CYS A 36 9.58 37.26 -15.12
CA CYS A 36 10.97 36.88 -14.83
C CYS A 36 11.35 37.02 -13.34
N SER A 37 10.39 37.12 -12.42
CA SER A 37 10.64 37.38 -10.99
C SER A 37 10.99 36.13 -10.18
N GLY A 38 11.08 34.97 -10.83
CA GLY A 38 11.48 33.70 -10.23
C GLY A 38 10.43 32.60 -10.43
N SER A 39 10.74 31.39 -9.96
CA SER A 39 9.79 30.28 -10.02
C SER A 39 8.77 30.40 -8.89
N ARG A 40 7.48 30.45 -9.22
CA ARG A 40 6.40 30.29 -8.22
C ARG A 40 6.23 28.84 -7.80
N PHE A 41 6.51 27.92 -8.73
CA PHE A 41 6.43 26.50 -8.47
C PHE A 41 7.56 26.03 -7.56
N LEU A 42 8.82 26.39 -7.84
CA LEU A 42 10.02 25.94 -7.12
C LEU A 42 10.28 26.78 -5.85
N ASP A 43 9.36 26.71 -4.90
CA ASP A 43 9.48 27.33 -3.59
C ASP A 43 10.22 26.41 -2.57
N GLN A 44 10.25 26.80 -1.30
CA GLN A 44 10.86 25.97 -0.25
C GLN A 44 10.14 24.61 -0.10
N ASN A 45 8.82 24.56 -0.35
CA ASN A 45 7.98 23.38 -0.14
C ASN A 45 8.22 22.32 -1.22
N THR A 46 8.31 22.74 -2.49
CA THR A 46 8.50 21.86 -3.64
C THR A 46 9.99 21.65 -3.97
N GLY A 47 10.83 22.67 -3.75
CA GLY A 47 12.26 22.65 -4.04
C GLY A 47 13.06 21.76 -3.08
N THR A 48 12.75 21.79 -1.79
CA THR A 48 13.47 20.96 -0.79
C THR A 48 13.40 19.46 -1.13
N PRO A 49 12.22 18.85 -1.40
CA PRO A 49 12.13 17.46 -1.85
C PRO A 49 12.97 17.14 -3.09
N ILE A 50 13.02 18.05 -4.06
CA ILE A 50 13.82 17.87 -5.29
C ILE A 50 15.31 17.83 -4.95
N MET A 51 15.78 18.78 -4.14
CA MET A 51 17.18 18.83 -3.71
C MET A 51 17.58 17.62 -2.87
N ASP A 52 16.70 17.15 -2.00
CA ASP A 52 16.90 15.91 -1.23
C ASP A 52 17.04 14.71 -2.17
N GLY A 53 16.17 14.59 -3.18
CA GLY A 53 16.25 13.56 -4.21
C GLY A 53 17.57 13.62 -4.99
N LEU A 54 18.00 14.80 -5.41
CA LEU A 54 19.28 15.00 -6.12
C LEU A 54 20.48 14.60 -5.25
N ARG A 55 20.51 14.97 -3.97
CA ARG A 55 21.57 14.56 -3.02
C ARG A 55 21.62 13.04 -2.85
N VAL A 56 20.46 12.39 -2.82
CA VAL A 56 20.38 10.93 -2.72
C VAL A 56 20.88 10.28 -4.01
N LEU A 57 20.50 10.81 -5.19
CA LEU A 57 20.98 10.33 -6.49
C LEU A 57 22.49 10.48 -6.69
N GLN A 58 23.13 11.49 -6.09
CA GLN A 58 24.60 11.64 -6.11
C GLN A 58 25.32 10.41 -5.53
N ARG A 59 24.66 9.62 -4.67
CA ARG A 59 25.21 8.41 -4.07
C ARG A 59 25.12 7.16 -4.95
N LEU A 60 24.52 7.25 -6.13
CA LEU A 60 24.43 6.09 -7.06
C LEU A 60 25.80 5.54 -7.48
N GLN A 61 26.88 6.30 -7.34
CA GLN A 61 28.24 5.81 -7.58
C GLN A 61 28.78 4.91 -6.46
N GLN A 62 28.20 5.00 -5.26
CA GLN A 62 28.70 4.36 -4.03
C GLN A 62 27.69 3.40 -3.40
N SER A 63 26.44 3.40 -3.87
CA SER A 63 25.34 2.64 -3.29
C SER A 63 24.47 2.02 -4.38
N SER A 64 23.83 0.90 -4.08
CA SER A 64 22.91 0.25 -5.02
C SER A 64 21.70 1.15 -5.30
N PRO A 65 21.07 1.04 -6.49
CA PRO A 65 19.83 1.78 -6.79
C PRO A 65 18.73 1.54 -5.75
N TYR A 66 18.63 0.30 -5.24
CA TYR A 66 17.72 -0.07 -4.17
C TYR A 66 17.97 0.75 -2.89
N ALA A 67 19.23 0.81 -2.42
CA ALA A 67 19.59 1.58 -1.24
C ALA A 67 19.33 3.08 -1.43
N VAL A 68 19.66 3.63 -2.61
CA VAL A 68 19.39 5.02 -2.97
C VAL A 68 17.89 5.32 -2.95
N TYR A 69 17.07 4.44 -3.53
CA TYR A 69 15.61 4.59 -3.53
C TYR A 69 15.04 4.63 -2.11
N TRP A 70 15.36 3.63 -1.28
CA TRP A 70 14.84 3.57 0.08
C TRP A 70 15.39 4.68 0.98
N GLN A 71 16.62 5.15 0.76
CA GLN A 71 17.14 6.33 1.45
C GLN A 71 16.31 7.58 1.15
N ASN A 72 15.82 7.75 -0.09
CA ASN A 72 14.94 8.85 -0.45
C ASN A 72 13.59 8.77 0.30
N ILE A 73 12.98 7.58 0.35
CA ILE A 73 11.74 7.34 1.10
C ILE A 73 11.94 7.62 2.60
N ALA A 74 13.03 7.10 3.20
CA ALA A 74 13.36 7.31 4.61
C ALA A 74 13.61 8.79 4.95
N ASN A 75 14.29 9.53 4.06
CA ASN A 75 14.48 10.97 4.23
C ASN A 75 13.15 11.73 4.21
N ARG A 76 12.23 11.34 3.31
CA ARG A 76 10.88 11.92 3.29
C ARG A 76 10.08 11.56 4.54
N ALA A 77 10.16 10.31 5.00
CA ALA A 77 9.53 9.87 6.25
C ALA A 77 9.97 10.73 7.44
N ARG A 78 11.29 10.92 7.59
CA ARG A 78 11.88 11.75 8.65
C ARG A 78 11.36 13.19 8.64
N ARG A 79 11.24 13.79 7.45
CA ARG A 79 10.69 15.15 7.29
C ARG A 79 9.21 15.26 7.67
N LEU A 80 8.46 14.16 7.55
CA LEU A 80 7.06 14.07 7.92
C LEU A 80 6.85 13.54 9.34
N SER A 81 7.94 13.32 10.10
CA SER A 81 7.91 12.66 11.42
C SER A 81 7.18 11.31 11.38
N LEU A 82 7.31 10.58 10.27
CA LEU A 82 6.85 9.21 10.11
C LEU A 82 7.94 8.25 10.58
N PRO A 83 7.57 7.18 11.31
CA PRO A 83 8.50 6.09 11.59
C PRO A 83 8.84 5.37 10.28
N ALA A 84 9.99 4.71 10.25
CA ALA A 84 10.47 3.89 9.13
C ALA A 84 11.31 2.72 9.66
N ASN A 85 10.85 2.11 10.75
CA ASN A 85 11.64 1.14 11.53
C ASN A 85 11.30 -0.31 11.16
N CYS A 86 10.12 -0.54 10.57
CA CYS A 86 9.66 -1.84 10.14
C CYS A 86 9.01 -1.76 8.75
N ALA A 87 8.68 -2.92 8.18
CA ALA A 87 8.07 -3.04 6.85
C ALA A 87 6.78 -2.20 6.68
N PRO A 88 5.77 -2.30 7.58
CA PRO A 88 4.57 -1.47 7.51
C PRO A 88 4.86 0.05 7.56
N ASP A 89 5.81 0.48 8.37
CA ASP A 89 6.20 1.90 8.46
C ASP A 89 6.77 2.40 7.11
N CYS A 90 7.64 1.60 6.49
CA CYS A 90 8.21 1.89 5.18
C CYS A 90 7.12 1.97 4.09
N ALA A 91 6.11 1.10 4.15
CA ALA A 91 4.96 1.14 3.23
C ALA A 91 4.14 2.44 3.40
N VAL A 92 3.85 2.85 4.64
CA VAL A 92 3.18 4.14 4.92
C VAL A 92 4.03 5.32 4.45
N ALA A 93 5.34 5.29 4.65
CA ALA A 93 6.24 6.31 4.15
C ALA A 93 6.22 6.41 2.61
N ARG A 94 6.22 5.27 1.91
CA ARG A 94 6.10 5.24 0.45
C ARG A 94 4.74 5.76 -0.01
N LEU A 95 3.66 5.39 0.67
CA LEU A 95 2.32 5.92 0.39
C LEU A 95 2.25 7.44 0.60
N ALA A 96 2.86 7.97 1.66
CA ALA A 96 2.97 9.41 1.89
C ALA A 96 3.74 10.12 0.76
N CYS A 97 4.78 9.48 0.21
CA CYS A 97 5.49 10.01 -0.96
C CYS A 97 4.60 10.04 -2.21
N LEU A 98 3.83 8.97 -2.46
CA LEU A 98 2.93 8.86 -3.61
C LEU A 98 1.80 9.91 -3.56
N LEU A 99 1.26 10.15 -2.37
CA LEU A 99 0.26 11.19 -2.10
C LEU A 99 0.82 12.61 -2.08
N ARG A 100 2.16 12.75 -2.11
CA ARG A 100 2.86 14.03 -1.87
C ARG A 100 2.45 14.69 -0.55
N ALA A 101 2.13 13.87 0.46
CA ALA A 101 1.63 14.29 1.76
C ALA A 101 2.59 15.28 2.45
N ASN A 102 2.03 16.30 3.08
CA ASN A 102 2.72 17.22 3.97
C ASN A 102 2.47 16.84 5.45
N ALA A 103 3.01 17.62 6.40
CA ALA A 103 2.91 17.30 7.82
C ALA A 103 1.45 17.28 8.35
N ALA A 104 0.56 18.10 7.78
CA ALA A 104 -0.86 18.13 8.16
C ALA A 104 -1.63 16.89 7.70
N ASP A 105 -1.19 16.24 6.62
CA ASP A 105 -1.84 15.06 6.06
C ASP A 105 -1.51 13.77 6.83
N VAL A 106 -0.42 13.78 7.62
CA VAL A 106 0.14 12.57 8.25
C VAL A 106 -0.84 11.88 9.20
N SER A 107 -1.56 12.65 10.02
CA SER A 107 -2.51 12.07 10.99
C SER A 107 -3.68 11.39 10.29
N ALA A 108 -4.26 12.05 9.28
CA ALA A 108 -5.34 11.50 8.46
C ALA A 108 -4.88 10.26 7.69
N LEU A 109 -3.68 10.29 7.10
CA LEU A 109 -3.09 9.14 6.40
C LEU A 109 -2.93 7.93 7.35
N LYS A 110 -2.38 8.14 8.55
CA LYS A 110 -2.23 7.07 9.54
C LYS A 110 -3.58 6.51 9.97
N ALA A 111 -4.57 7.37 10.21
CA ALA A 111 -5.91 6.94 10.58
C ALA A 111 -6.55 6.07 9.48
N VAL A 112 -6.44 6.50 8.22
CA VAL A 112 -6.92 5.71 7.07
C VAL A 112 -6.18 4.37 6.99
N TRP A 113 -4.85 4.36 7.06
CA TRP A 113 -4.07 3.13 7.03
C TRP A 113 -4.49 2.17 8.14
N MET A 114 -4.61 2.64 9.38
CA MET A 114 -5.01 1.83 10.53
C MET A 114 -6.46 1.34 10.47
N SER A 115 -7.32 1.99 9.69
CA SER A 115 -8.71 1.57 9.48
C SER A 115 -8.87 0.42 8.47
N LEU A 116 -7.82 0.10 7.71
CA LEU A 116 -7.82 -1.02 6.77
C LEU A 116 -7.76 -2.36 7.53
N ALA A 117 -8.32 -3.40 6.93
CA ALA A 117 -8.19 -4.75 7.47
C ALA A 117 -6.71 -5.16 7.58
N PRO A 118 -6.32 -6.01 8.54
CA PRO A 118 -4.94 -6.49 8.65
C PRO A 118 -4.41 -7.11 7.36
N GLY A 119 -5.20 -7.97 6.69
CA GLY A 119 -4.84 -8.57 5.41
C GLY A 119 -4.59 -7.54 4.29
N ASP A 120 -5.44 -6.52 4.20
CA ASP A 120 -5.30 -5.42 3.22
C ASP A 120 -4.01 -4.63 3.46
N ARG A 121 -3.67 -4.33 4.72
CA ARG A 121 -2.42 -3.67 5.08
C ARG A 121 -1.20 -4.52 4.72
N THR A 122 -1.27 -5.83 4.93
CA THR A 122 -0.20 -6.76 4.53
C THR A 122 -0.03 -6.75 3.02
N ALA A 123 -1.12 -6.91 2.25
CA ALA A 123 -1.06 -6.91 0.79
C ALA A 123 -0.47 -5.60 0.22
N LEU A 124 -0.87 -4.45 0.76
CA LEU A 124 -0.30 -3.15 0.40
C LEU A 124 1.16 -3.01 0.84
N THR A 125 1.52 -3.52 2.01
CA THR A 125 2.90 -3.50 2.51
C THR A 125 3.80 -4.29 1.56
N ASP A 126 3.43 -5.53 1.23
CA ASP A 126 4.18 -6.36 0.29
C ASP A 126 4.32 -5.67 -1.06
N HIS A 127 3.22 -5.12 -1.60
CA HIS A 127 3.24 -4.42 -2.88
C HIS A 127 4.14 -3.17 -2.86
N PHE A 128 4.07 -2.37 -1.79
CA PHE A 128 4.88 -1.17 -1.63
C PHE A 128 6.33 -1.45 -1.25
N LEU A 129 6.68 -2.64 -0.79
CA LEU A 129 8.07 -3.02 -0.55
C LEU A 129 8.70 -3.70 -1.78
N ALA A 130 7.89 -4.29 -2.66
CA ALA A 130 8.35 -4.94 -3.87
C ALA A 130 9.22 -4.02 -4.75
N ASP A 131 10.41 -4.52 -5.09
CA ASP A 131 11.46 -3.77 -5.80
C ASP A 131 11.54 -4.08 -7.30
N GLY A 132 11.01 -5.23 -7.74
CA GLY A 132 11.09 -5.66 -9.12
C GLY A 132 12.52 -6.03 -9.54
N ILE A 133 13.38 -6.33 -8.57
CA ILE A 133 14.77 -6.76 -8.75
C ILE A 133 14.89 -8.19 -8.23
N VAL A 134 14.54 -8.41 -6.97
CA VAL A 134 14.61 -9.73 -6.31
C VAL A 134 13.29 -10.45 -6.47
N GLU A 135 12.19 -9.75 -6.25
CA GLU A 135 10.84 -10.30 -6.36
C GLU A 135 10.06 -9.65 -7.49
N PRO A 136 9.13 -10.38 -8.15
CA PRO A 136 8.29 -9.80 -9.18
C PRO A 136 7.44 -8.64 -8.63
N ALA A 137 7.49 -7.49 -9.31
CA ALA A 137 6.75 -6.30 -8.89
C ALA A 137 5.82 -5.76 -9.99
N TYR A 138 4.61 -5.38 -9.58
CA TYR A 138 3.70 -4.63 -10.43
C TYR A 138 4.01 -3.13 -10.32
N VAL A 139 4.42 -2.52 -11.42
CA VAL A 139 4.67 -1.07 -11.46
C VAL A 139 3.41 -0.37 -11.91
N LEU A 140 2.63 0.12 -10.94
CA LEU A 140 1.36 0.79 -11.18
C LEU A 140 1.58 2.23 -11.66
N THR A 141 1.58 2.45 -12.98
CA THR A 141 1.68 3.80 -13.53
C THR A 141 0.36 4.53 -13.32
N PHE A 142 0.44 5.87 -13.18
CA PHE A 142 -0.68 6.72 -12.77
C PHE A 142 -1.24 6.47 -11.35
N LEU A 143 -0.59 5.64 -10.52
CA LEU A 143 -0.98 5.46 -9.12
C LEU A 143 -1.07 6.78 -8.33
N PRO A 144 -0.13 7.75 -8.45
CA PRO A 144 -0.28 9.04 -7.79
C PRO A 144 -1.55 9.80 -8.21
N MET A 145 -1.93 9.72 -9.49
CA MET A 145 -3.15 10.36 -10.00
C MET A 145 -4.41 9.66 -9.49
N TYR A 146 -4.41 8.32 -9.46
CA TYR A 146 -5.48 7.53 -8.85
C TYR A 146 -5.72 7.92 -7.39
N LEU A 147 -4.64 7.96 -6.58
CA LEU A 147 -4.73 8.29 -5.16
C LEU A 147 -5.18 9.74 -4.93
N ALA A 148 -4.66 10.69 -5.70
CA ALA A 148 -5.06 12.10 -5.61
C ALA A 148 -6.54 12.29 -5.98
N ASN A 149 -7.02 11.64 -7.04
CA ASN A 149 -8.43 11.67 -7.42
C ASN A 149 -9.32 11.02 -6.36
N GLY A 150 -8.87 9.91 -5.76
CA GLY A 150 -9.60 9.22 -4.70
C GLY A 150 -9.71 10.05 -3.42
N GLN A 151 -8.65 10.76 -3.06
CA GLN A 151 -8.66 11.68 -1.92
C GLN A 151 -9.59 12.88 -2.15
N ALA A 152 -9.62 13.41 -3.38
CA ALA A 152 -10.45 14.57 -3.73
C ALA A 152 -11.93 14.22 -3.94
N ASN A 153 -12.27 12.95 -4.20
CA ASN A 153 -13.65 12.52 -4.43
C ASN A 153 -14.30 11.97 -3.14
N PRO A 154 -15.34 12.62 -2.58
CA PRO A 154 -16.03 12.15 -1.36
C PRO A 154 -16.69 10.77 -1.47
N ALA A 155 -17.13 10.37 -2.67
CA ALA A 155 -17.71 9.05 -2.89
C ALA A 155 -16.65 7.94 -2.74
N VAL A 156 -15.41 8.26 -3.05
CA VAL A 156 -14.28 7.34 -2.98
C VAL A 156 -13.58 7.50 -1.62
N GLY A 157 -12.95 8.63 -1.38
CA GLY A 157 -12.05 8.85 -0.25
C GLY A 157 -10.81 7.95 -0.32
N LEU A 158 -9.78 8.29 0.45
CA LEU A 158 -8.52 7.53 0.42
C LEU A 158 -8.71 6.06 0.86
N ARG A 159 -9.55 5.82 1.87
CA ARG A 159 -9.76 4.47 2.43
C ARG A 159 -10.30 3.49 1.37
N ARG A 160 -11.44 3.80 0.73
CA ARG A 160 -12.01 2.91 -0.30
C ARG A 160 -11.06 2.81 -1.50
N GLY A 161 -10.37 3.90 -1.83
CA GLY A 161 -9.33 3.90 -2.85
C GLY A 161 -8.23 2.86 -2.59
N LEU A 162 -7.81 2.69 -1.34
CA LEU A 162 -6.84 1.65 -0.94
C LEU A 162 -7.47 0.24 -0.93
N GLU A 163 -8.72 0.08 -0.50
CA GLU A 163 -9.43 -1.21 -0.53
C GLU A 163 -9.57 -1.74 -1.97
N VAL A 164 -9.98 -0.89 -2.92
CA VAL A 164 -10.05 -1.24 -4.35
C VAL A 164 -8.67 -1.51 -4.96
N LEU A 165 -7.63 -0.81 -4.48
CA LEU A 165 -6.26 -1.05 -4.91
C LEU A 165 -5.77 -2.43 -4.48
N VAL A 166 -6.11 -2.88 -3.26
CA VAL A 166 -5.82 -4.25 -2.79
C VAL A 166 -6.48 -5.28 -3.71
N GLU A 167 -7.77 -5.11 -4.01
CA GLU A 167 -8.48 -6.02 -4.91
C GLU A 167 -7.83 -6.12 -6.29
N LEU A 168 -7.38 -4.99 -6.83
CA LEU A 168 -6.66 -4.97 -8.10
C LEU A 168 -5.32 -5.71 -8.00
N ILE A 169 -4.54 -5.49 -6.94
CA ILE A 169 -3.26 -6.18 -6.71
C ILE A 169 -3.47 -7.69 -6.60
N GLU A 170 -4.48 -8.14 -5.86
CA GLU A 170 -4.84 -9.54 -5.73
C GLU A 170 -5.31 -10.14 -7.06
N SER A 171 -6.11 -9.39 -7.84
CA SER A 171 -6.52 -9.81 -9.19
C SER A 171 -5.33 -9.96 -10.14
N LEU A 172 -4.31 -9.09 -10.02
CA LEU A 172 -3.08 -9.20 -10.80
C LEU A 172 -2.26 -10.44 -10.38
N ARG A 173 -2.09 -10.66 -9.07
CA ARG A 173 -1.38 -11.82 -8.53
C ARG A 173 -2.02 -13.14 -8.94
N SER A 174 -3.33 -13.27 -8.77
CA SER A 174 -4.08 -14.47 -9.14
C SER A 174 -4.09 -14.76 -10.65
N GLY A 175 -3.95 -13.72 -11.49
CA GLY A 175 -3.82 -13.89 -12.94
C GLY A 175 -2.47 -14.43 -13.41
N GLY A 176 -1.47 -14.57 -12.54
CA GLY A 176 -0.15 -15.11 -12.90
C GLY A 176 0.62 -14.28 -13.94
N PHE A 177 0.30 -12.99 -14.09
CA PHE A 177 0.88 -12.16 -15.15
C PHE A 177 2.40 -11.97 -15.02
N ALA A 178 2.91 -11.92 -13.78
CA ALA A 178 4.34 -11.86 -13.51
C ALA A 178 5.09 -13.07 -14.08
N ASP A 179 4.59 -14.28 -13.82
CA ASP A 179 5.20 -15.53 -14.27
C ASP A 179 5.11 -15.68 -15.79
N ASN A 180 3.94 -15.35 -16.36
CA ASN A 180 3.68 -15.46 -17.79
C ASN A 180 4.55 -14.51 -18.64
N MET A 181 4.91 -13.34 -18.12
CA MET A 181 5.72 -12.36 -18.87
C MET A 181 7.23 -12.58 -18.76
N GLN A 182 7.69 -13.48 -17.88
CA GLN A 182 9.12 -13.73 -17.62
C GLN A 182 9.93 -12.45 -17.37
N LYS A 183 9.30 -11.44 -16.75
CA LYS A 183 9.91 -10.16 -16.44
C LYS A 183 9.84 -9.92 -14.94
N PRO A 184 10.89 -9.38 -14.32
CA PRO A 184 10.88 -9.08 -12.89
C PRO A 184 9.95 -7.89 -12.57
N THR A 185 9.56 -7.11 -13.58
CA THR A 185 8.57 -6.04 -13.46
C THR A 185 7.48 -6.14 -14.53
N VAL A 186 6.23 -5.96 -14.12
CA VAL A 186 5.09 -5.83 -15.01
C VAL A 186 4.49 -4.45 -14.80
N THR A 187 4.57 -3.59 -15.82
CA THR A 187 3.94 -2.27 -15.78
C THR A 187 2.43 -2.43 -15.93
N VAL A 188 1.66 -1.76 -15.07
CA VAL A 188 0.19 -1.75 -15.11
C VAL A 188 -0.29 -0.31 -15.19
N ASP A 189 -0.89 0.04 -16.32
CA ASP A 189 -1.44 1.36 -16.61
C ASP A 189 -2.81 1.55 -15.94
N LEU A 190 -2.85 2.44 -14.95
CA LEU A 190 -4.07 2.81 -14.21
C LEU A 190 -4.76 4.06 -14.73
N GLN A 191 -4.38 4.61 -15.89
CA GLN A 191 -4.92 5.89 -16.36
C GLN A 191 -6.45 5.90 -16.43
N ASP A 192 -7.06 4.85 -16.99
CA ASP A 192 -8.51 4.76 -17.14
C ASP A 192 -9.23 4.65 -15.78
N LEU A 193 -8.67 3.86 -14.86
CA LEU A 193 -9.18 3.73 -13.50
C LEU A 193 -9.06 5.04 -12.72
N ALA A 194 -7.94 5.75 -12.85
CA ALA A 194 -7.74 7.05 -12.22
C ALA A 194 -8.74 8.10 -12.75
N VAL A 195 -9.06 8.10 -14.05
CA VAL A 195 -10.10 8.97 -14.62
C VAL A 195 -11.48 8.61 -14.06
N PHE A 196 -11.79 7.31 -13.98
CA PHE A 196 -13.06 6.83 -13.41
C PHE A 196 -13.25 7.24 -11.95
N VAL A 197 -12.20 7.11 -11.12
CA VAL A 197 -12.21 7.55 -9.71
C VAL A 197 -12.57 9.02 -9.57
N ARG A 198 -12.18 9.87 -10.52
CA ARG A 198 -12.53 11.30 -10.47
C ARG A 198 -14.01 11.57 -10.73
N THR A 199 -14.69 10.69 -11.47
CA THR A 199 -16.05 10.94 -11.98
C THR A 199 -17.14 10.17 -11.26
N VAL A 200 -16.79 9.16 -10.46
CA VAL A 200 -17.79 8.30 -9.78
C VAL A 200 -18.45 9.02 -8.62
N GLU A 201 -19.78 9.02 -8.58
CA GLU A 201 -20.57 9.69 -7.53
C GLU A 201 -21.10 8.71 -6.47
N SER A 202 -21.15 7.42 -6.79
CA SER A 202 -21.65 6.38 -5.90
C SER A 202 -20.51 5.53 -5.32
N PRO A 203 -20.38 5.44 -3.99
CA PRO A 203 -19.41 4.54 -3.35
C PRO A 203 -19.60 3.08 -3.77
N ALA A 204 -20.84 2.62 -3.92
CA ALA A 204 -21.14 1.24 -4.30
C ALA A 204 -20.66 0.92 -5.72
N VAL A 205 -20.89 1.84 -6.67
CA VAL A 205 -20.38 1.72 -8.04
C VAL A 205 -18.86 1.66 -8.01
N PHE A 206 -18.20 2.54 -7.25
CA PHE A 206 -16.74 2.51 -7.13
C PHE A 206 -16.20 1.18 -6.58
N MET A 207 -16.79 0.65 -5.51
CA MET A 207 -16.33 -0.62 -4.91
C MET A 207 -16.44 -1.82 -5.87
N ALA A 208 -17.32 -1.79 -6.86
CA ALA A 208 -17.46 -2.85 -7.85
C ALA A 208 -16.49 -2.73 -9.04
N VAL A 209 -15.69 -1.66 -9.14
CA VAL A 209 -14.94 -1.31 -10.36
C VAL A 209 -13.97 -2.39 -10.82
N VAL A 210 -13.33 -3.14 -9.91
CA VAL A 210 -12.36 -4.19 -10.27
C VAL A 210 -13.06 -5.34 -10.98
N VAL A 211 -14.25 -5.74 -10.53
CA VAL A 211 -15.08 -6.78 -11.18
C VAL A 211 -15.47 -6.39 -12.59
N HIS A 212 -15.65 -5.09 -12.82
CA HIS A 212 -16.03 -4.51 -14.10
C HIS A 212 -14.86 -4.03 -14.94
N SER A 213 -13.63 -4.31 -14.50
CA SER A 213 -12.42 -3.94 -15.22
C SER A 213 -11.84 -5.16 -15.93
N THR A 214 -11.28 -4.92 -17.11
CA THR A 214 -10.51 -5.93 -17.85
C THR A 214 -9.04 -5.52 -17.90
N LEU A 215 -8.16 -6.51 -17.76
CA LEU A 215 -6.72 -6.33 -17.96
C LEU A 215 -6.39 -6.59 -19.42
N VAL A 216 -5.98 -5.54 -20.14
CA VAL A 216 -5.65 -5.62 -21.56
C VAL A 216 -4.12 -5.60 -21.72
N PRO A 217 -3.51 -6.62 -22.35
CA PRO A 217 -2.09 -6.58 -22.69
C PRO A 217 -1.75 -5.42 -23.63
N THR A 218 -0.60 -4.81 -23.42
CA THR A 218 -0.03 -3.72 -24.22
C THR A 218 1.42 -4.05 -24.58
N SER A 219 2.05 -3.28 -25.45
CA SER A 219 3.46 -3.47 -25.80
C SER A 219 4.41 -3.32 -24.60
N SER A 220 4.01 -2.55 -23.58
CA SER A 220 4.83 -2.23 -22.41
C SER A 220 4.39 -2.93 -21.11
N GLY A 221 3.30 -3.71 -21.11
CA GLY A 221 2.75 -4.33 -19.90
C GLY A 221 1.25 -4.55 -19.99
N LEU A 222 0.50 -4.21 -18.94
CA LEU A 222 -0.95 -4.33 -18.85
C LEU A 222 -1.60 -2.94 -18.75
N ARG A 223 -2.86 -2.85 -19.15
CA ARG A 223 -3.73 -1.70 -18.89
C ARG A 223 -5.01 -2.15 -18.20
N VAL A 224 -5.39 -1.45 -17.14
CA VAL A 224 -6.71 -1.60 -16.52
C VAL A 224 -7.71 -0.78 -17.34
N VAL A 225 -8.71 -1.44 -17.92
CA VAL A 225 -9.79 -0.79 -18.68
C VAL A 225 -11.10 -1.02 -17.96
N VAL A 226 -11.75 0.05 -17.51
CA VAL A 226 -13.06 -0.01 -16.87
C VAL A 226 -14.13 -0.20 -17.95
N GLY A 227 -15.00 -1.19 -17.79
CA GLY A 227 -16.03 -1.52 -18.77
C GLY A 227 -17.00 -0.35 -19.05
N THR A 228 -17.37 -0.16 -20.31
CA THR A 228 -18.20 0.98 -20.76
C THR A 228 -19.53 1.11 -20.01
N LYS A 229 -20.22 -0.02 -19.78
CA LYS A 229 -21.47 -0.04 -19.00
C LYS A 229 -21.26 0.47 -17.58
N HIS A 230 -20.15 0.11 -16.96
CA HIS A 230 -19.83 0.53 -15.60
C HIS A 230 -19.42 2.01 -15.53
N LYS A 231 -18.72 2.52 -16.56
CA LYS A 231 -18.44 3.96 -16.70
C LYS A 231 -19.70 4.80 -16.83
N GLN A 232 -20.69 4.33 -17.59
CA GLN A 232 -21.97 5.03 -17.74
C GLN A 232 -22.71 5.13 -16.39
N ASN A 233 -22.56 4.12 -15.52
CA ASN A 233 -23.13 4.13 -14.18
C ASN A 233 -22.40 5.08 -13.19
N ALA A 234 -21.23 5.61 -13.54
CA ALA A 234 -20.44 6.47 -12.64
C ALA A 234 -21.19 7.75 -12.23
N ALA A 235 -22.04 8.29 -13.12
CA ALA A 235 -22.84 9.49 -12.90
C ALA A 235 -24.25 9.21 -12.32
N HIS A 236 -24.61 7.94 -12.12
CA HIS A 236 -25.93 7.58 -11.60
C HIS A 236 -25.83 7.31 -10.09
N VAL A 237 -26.50 8.15 -9.29
CA VAL A 237 -26.59 7.98 -7.84
C VAL A 237 -27.39 6.72 -7.47
N ILE A 238 -28.42 6.41 -8.26
CA ILE A 238 -29.26 5.21 -8.10
C ILE A 238 -28.70 4.12 -9.01
N TRP A 239 -27.81 3.31 -8.47
CA TRP A 239 -27.32 2.12 -9.15
C TRP A 239 -28.32 0.98 -8.92
N ALA A 240 -29.06 0.58 -9.97
CA ALA A 240 -29.74 -0.70 -9.99
C ALA A 240 -28.70 -1.76 -10.30
N ALA A 241 -28.09 -2.30 -9.26
CA ALA A 241 -27.08 -3.34 -9.39
C ALA A 241 -27.65 -4.54 -10.15
N ASP A 242 -26.83 -5.14 -11.02
CA ASP A 242 -27.09 -6.52 -11.44
C ASP A 242 -26.92 -7.40 -10.19
N PRO A 243 -27.97 -8.08 -9.70
CA PRO A 243 -27.94 -8.83 -8.45
C PRO A 243 -26.79 -9.84 -8.39
N VAL A 244 -26.39 -10.38 -9.54
CA VAL A 244 -25.31 -11.38 -9.66
C VAL A 244 -23.95 -10.77 -9.37
N GLN A 245 -23.69 -9.54 -9.83
CA GLN A 245 -22.39 -8.89 -9.64
C GLN A 245 -22.24 -8.38 -8.21
N GLU A 246 -23.33 -7.89 -7.62
CA GLU A 246 -23.35 -7.47 -6.22
C GLU A 246 -23.10 -8.66 -5.29
N THR A 247 -23.73 -9.82 -5.55
CA THR A 247 -23.48 -11.03 -4.76
C THR A 247 -22.03 -11.50 -4.86
N MET A 248 -21.39 -11.40 -6.02
CA MET A 248 -19.96 -11.74 -6.16
C MET A 248 -19.06 -10.79 -5.36
N ALA A 249 -19.30 -9.49 -5.43
CA ALA A 249 -18.53 -8.50 -4.67
C ALA A 249 -18.70 -8.71 -3.15
N LEU A 250 -19.93 -8.90 -2.70
CA LEU A 250 -20.25 -9.21 -1.30
C LEU A 250 -19.61 -10.52 -0.84
N THR A 251 -19.63 -11.56 -1.68
CA THR A 251 -19.03 -12.86 -1.35
C THR A 251 -17.51 -12.74 -1.20
N ARG A 252 -16.82 -12.00 -2.08
CA ARG A 252 -15.38 -11.73 -1.93
C ARG A 252 -15.09 -10.91 -0.68
N GLN A 253 -15.92 -9.93 -0.36
CA GLN A 253 -15.78 -9.14 0.87
C GLN A 253 -15.99 -10.01 2.12
N MET A 254 -17.01 -10.86 2.12
CA MET A 254 -17.27 -11.81 3.21
C MET A 254 -16.12 -12.80 3.38
N HIS A 255 -15.63 -13.38 2.28
CA HIS A 255 -14.51 -14.31 2.32
C HIS A 255 -13.26 -13.67 2.93
N ARG A 256 -12.93 -12.42 2.56
CA ARG A 256 -11.83 -11.67 3.19
C ARG A 256 -12.06 -11.42 4.68
N LYS A 257 -13.29 -11.10 5.09
CA LYS A 257 -13.63 -10.94 6.52
C LYS A 257 -13.51 -12.25 7.31
N ILE A 258 -13.91 -13.37 6.70
CA ILE A 258 -13.78 -14.70 7.30
C ILE A 258 -12.29 -15.02 7.52
N LEU A 259 -11.45 -14.87 6.50
CA LEU A 259 -10.00 -15.09 6.63
C LEU A 259 -9.37 -14.18 7.70
N ALA A 260 -9.78 -12.91 7.77
CA ALA A 260 -9.30 -12.00 8.81
C ALA A 260 -9.74 -12.44 10.22
N MET A 261 -10.95 -12.97 10.37
CA MET A 261 -11.46 -13.47 11.64
C MET A 261 -10.77 -14.77 12.05
N GLU A 262 -10.51 -15.67 11.11
CA GLU A 262 -9.72 -16.89 11.32
C GLU A 262 -8.29 -16.55 11.76
N GLN A 263 -7.66 -15.56 11.15
CA GLN A 263 -6.34 -15.08 11.59
C GLN A 263 -6.36 -14.54 13.02
N LEU A 264 -7.41 -13.82 13.43
CA LEU A 264 -7.56 -13.35 14.82
C LEU A 264 -7.76 -14.52 15.80
N LEU A 265 -8.49 -15.55 15.41
CA LEU A 265 -8.69 -16.77 16.21
C LEU A 265 -7.41 -17.61 16.32
N LEU A 266 -6.55 -17.60 15.30
CA LEU A 266 -5.25 -18.29 15.34
C LEU A 266 -4.17 -17.48 16.06
N ALA A 267 -4.26 -16.15 16.00
CA ALA A 267 -3.34 -15.25 16.68
C ALA A 267 -3.68 -15.03 18.17
N SER A 268 -4.85 -15.51 18.64
CA SER A 268 -5.07 -15.58 20.08
C SER A 268 -4.00 -16.52 20.65
N PRO A 269 -3.17 -16.05 21.61
CA PRO A 269 -2.17 -16.92 22.20
C PRO A 269 -2.89 -18.15 22.71
N SER A 270 -2.42 -19.34 22.33
CA SER A 270 -2.72 -20.53 23.12
C SER A 270 -2.48 -20.15 24.59
N PRO A 271 -3.36 -20.51 25.53
CA PRO A 271 -3.13 -20.25 26.95
C PRO A 271 -1.66 -20.58 27.21
N SER A 272 -0.91 -19.59 27.70
CA SER A 272 0.53 -19.77 27.83
C SER A 272 0.77 -21.04 28.65
N GLU A 273 1.87 -21.76 28.43
CA GLU A 273 2.19 -22.93 29.26
C GLU A 273 2.15 -22.57 30.76
N GLU A 274 2.35 -21.29 31.12
CA GLU A 274 2.16 -20.72 32.46
C GLU A 274 0.69 -20.72 32.92
N GLU A 275 -0.27 -20.42 32.05
CA GLU A 275 -1.70 -20.46 32.36
C GLU A 275 -2.20 -21.91 32.45
N GLU A 276 -1.73 -22.80 31.57
CA GLU A 276 -2.02 -24.24 31.68
C GLU A 276 -1.42 -24.85 32.95
N THR A 277 -0.18 -24.52 33.31
CA THR A 277 0.44 -24.99 34.56
C THR A 277 -0.23 -24.38 35.79
N ALA A 278 -0.68 -23.13 35.76
CA ALA A 278 -1.45 -22.53 36.85
C ALA A 278 -2.82 -23.21 37.03
N ILE A 279 -3.52 -23.53 35.93
CA ILE A 279 -4.78 -24.28 35.98
C ILE A 279 -4.53 -25.70 36.50
N GLU A 280 -3.48 -26.38 36.05
CA GLU A 280 -3.16 -27.73 36.50
C GLU A 280 -2.73 -27.77 37.98
N GLN A 281 -1.94 -26.80 38.45
CA GLN A 281 -1.58 -26.64 39.86
C GLN A 281 -2.80 -26.32 40.73
N SER A 282 -3.70 -25.46 40.27
CA SER A 282 -4.96 -25.16 40.97
C SER A 282 -5.84 -26.41 41.06
N MET A 283 -5.95 -27.20 39.99
CA MET A 283 -6.70 -28.46 40.00
C MET A 283 -6.07 -29.53 40.91
N ARG A 284 -4.73 -29.59 41.02
CA ARG A 284 -4.04 -30.48 41.97
C ARG A 284 -4.31 -30.10 43.42
N LEU A 285 -4.18 -28.81 43.76
CA LEU A 285 -4.46 -28.31 45.11
C LEU A 285 -5.91 -28.56 45.53
N GLN A 286 -6.87 -28.41 44.60
CA GLN A 286 -8.28 -28.72 44.86
C GLN A 286 -8.49 -30.22 45.16
N ARG A 287 -7.85 -31.12 44.41
CA ARG A 287 -7.95 -32.57 44.64
C ARG A 287 -7.32 -33.01 45.96
N GLU A 288 -6.24 -32.36 46.38
CA GLU A 288 -5.61 -32.63 47.68
C GLU A 288 -6.51 -32.17 48.84
N GLN A 289 -7.24 -31.06 48.69
CA GLN A 289 -8.20 -30.59 49.70
C GLN A 289 -9.48 -31.45 49.79
N ASP A 290 -9.89 -32.05 48.68
CA ASP A 290 -11.06 -32.93 48.62
C ASP A 290 -10.73 -34.41 48.93
N SER A 291 -9.46 -34.75 49.15
CA SER A 291 -9.05 -36.10 49.53
C SER A 291 -9.54 -36.45 50.95
N PRO A 292 -10.23 -37.59 51.15
CA PRO A 292 -10.79 -37.98 52.44
C PRO A 292 -9.71 -38.17 53.53
N ASP A 293 -8.49 -38.57 53.16
CA ASP A 293 -7.37 -38.75 54.09
C ASP A 293 -6.88 -37.42 54.69
N ALA A 294 -6.97 -36.31 53.94
CA ALA A 294 -6.61 -34.99 54.44
C ALA A 294 -7.60 -34.48 55.50
N ARG A 295 -8.87 -34.92 55.43
CA ARG A 295 -9.89 -34.60 56.45
C ARG A 295 -9.68 -35.38 57.75
N GLU A 296 -9.14 -36.60 57.67
CA GLU A 296 -8.82 -37.42 58.85
C GLU A 296 -7.57 -36.92 59.60
N ALA A 297 -6.57 -36.39 58.88
CA ALA A 297 -5.38 -35.77 59.47
C ALA A 297 -5.67 -34.45 60.23
N VAL A 298 -6.70 -33.69 59.82
CA VAL A 298 -7.11 -32.46 60.54
C VAL A 298 -8.00 -32.77 61.76
N ALA A 299 -8.69 -33.92 61.76
CA ALA A 299 -9.50 -34.36 62.90
C ALA A 299 -8.65 -34.92 64.06
N SER A 300 -7.46 -35.49 63.79
CA SER A 300 -6.56 -36.06 64.81
C SER A 300 -5.70 -35.02 65.55
N PHE A 301 -5.71 -33.75 65.13
CA PHE A 301 -4.95 -32.65 65.77
C PHE A 301 -5.78 -31.79 66.75
N ARG A 302 -7.01 -32.22 67.08
CA ARG A 302 -7.96 -31.49 67.97
C ARG A 302 -8.30 -32.21 69.29
N LEU A 303 -7.45 -33.10 69.78
CA LEU A 303 -7.51 -33.67 71.14
C LEU A 303 -6.23 -33.35 71.90
#